data_AF-G3MR84-F1
#
_entry.id   AF-G3MR84-F1
#
_cell.length_a   1.000
_cell.length_b   1.000
_cell.length_c   1.000
_cell.angle_alpha   90.00
_cell.angle_beta   90.00
_cell.angle_gamma   90.00
#
_symmetry.space_group_name_H-M   'P 1'
#
loop_
_entity.id
_entity.type
_entity.pdbx_description
1 polymer ?
#
loop_
_entity_poly.entity_id
_entity_poly.type
_entity_poly.pdbx_seq_one_letter_code
_entity_poly.pdbx_strand_id
1 'polypeptide(L)'
;MTRFIGPCVLLLVTSIFLFDKVTSKMGRSSTPFEEKESNFPYQNIRAALNIRGKVFVVSRNYGTSTKHRCLYSQRANMYSTTNYRFILGSTTAYKRMFLIKFSMRLELLKTGHHKHYNAVMFKQREADPGKLVKLMYMNRKKTCFIFVNNRSSGHERPKCQLMRPARHANEPLPGDCRRVYNQNCHGEKIRLYRPWCQLLPERWYSSYKNKQKKSYSNKAE
;
A
#
# COMPACT_ATOMS: atom_id res chain seq x y z
N MET A 1 -62.71 -51.68 -31.47
CA MET A 1 -63.89 -50.79 -31.56
C MET A 1 -63.98 -49.99 -30.27
N THR A 2 -64.15 -48.65 -30.39
CA THR A 2 -64.38 -47.52 -29.44
C THR A 2 -63.30 -46.45 -29.65
N ARG A 3 -63.48 -45.51 -30.60
CA ARG A 3 -64.11 -44.16 -30.47
C ARG A 3 -63.29 -43.27 -29.49
N PHE A 4 -62.78 -42.09 -29.87
CA PHE A 4 -63.51 -40.94 -30.43
C PHE A 4 -62.69 -40.05 -31.39
N ILE A 5 -63.35 -39.65 -32.46
CA ILE A 5 -63.14 -38.47 -33.31
C ILE A 5 -63.71 -37.28 -32.49
N GLY A 6 -62.99 -36.19 -32.25
CA GLY A 6 -62.69 -35.11 -33.20
C GLY A 6 -62.83 -33.74 -32.49
N PRO A 7 -62.88 -32.62 -33.22
CA PRO A 7 -61.76 -31.67 -33.30
C PRO A 7 -62.13 -30.23 -32.86
N CYS A 8 -61.16 -29.32 -32.98
CA CYS A 8 -61.34 -27.89 -33.22
C CYS A 8 -61.76 -27.02 -32.01
N VAL A 9 -60.82 -26.28 -31.41
CA VAL A 9 -60.97 -24.81 -31.21
C VAL A 9 -59.57 -24.16 -31.20
N LEU A 10 -59.49 -23.09 -31.98
CA LEU A 10 -58.42 -22.16 -32.27
C LEU A 10 -57.85 -21.38 -31.06
N LEU A 11 -56.61 -20.88 -31.27
CA LEU A 11 -56.02 -19.62 -30.79
C LEU A 11 -55.58 -19.50 -29.31
N LEU A 12 -54.28 -19.23 -29.12
CA LEU A 12 -53.71 -18.03 -28.46
C LEU A 12 -52.20 -18.28 -28.24
N VAL A 13 -51.32 -17.69 -29.05
CA VAL A 13 -50.61 -16.42 -28.76
C VAL A 13 -49.19 -16.65 -28.19
N THR A 14 -48.22 -16.41 -29.09
CA THR A 14 -46.93 -15.73 -28.90
C THR A 14 -45.85 -16.31 -27.97
N SER A 15 -44.69 -16.52 -28.60
CA SER A 15 -43.39 -16.03 -28.14
C SER A 15 -42.82 -16.59 -26.83
N ILE A 16 -42.06 -17.68 -26.97
CA ILE A 16 -40.83 -17.86 -26.18
C ILE A 16 -39.67 -18.16 -27.14
N PHE A 17 -39.38 -17.18 -28.01
CA PHE A 17 -37.98 -16.79 -28.22
C PHE A 17 -37.55 -16.00 -26.99
N LEU A 18 -37.46 -16.64 -25.82
CA LEU A 18 -36.72 -16.07 -24.71
C LEU A 18 -35.31 -16.58 -24.87
N PHE A 19 -34.53 -15.73 -25.54
CA PHE A 19 -33.14 -15.45 -25.25
C PHE A 19 -32.48 -16.58 -24.47
N ASP A 20 -31.58 -17.31 -25.14
CA ASP A 20 -30.33 -17.66 -24.50
C ASP A 20 -29.86 -16.39 -23.78
N LYS A 21 -30.14 -16.31 -22.48
CA LYS A 21 -29.34 -15.49 -21.60
C LYS A 21 -27.97 -16.14 -21.73
N VAL A 22 -27.21 -15.63 -22.69
CA VAL A 22 -25.78 -15.44 -22.53
C VAL A 22 -25.70 -14.68 -21.21
N THR A 23 -25.67 -15.42 -20.11
CA THR A 23 -25.00 -14.99 -18.90
C THR A 23 -23.60 -14.76 -19.38
N SER A 24 -23.35 -13.53 -19.84
CA SER A 24 -22.02 -12.98 -19.85
C SER A 24 -21.55 -13.21 -18.43
N LYS A 25 -20.70 -14.22 -18.28
CA LYS A 25 -19.93 -14.44 -17.08
C LYS A 25 -18.98 -13.25 -17.09
N MET A 26 -19.51 -12.08 -16.74
CA MET A 26 -18.81 -10.81 -16.70
C MET A 26 -17.67 -11.10 -15.75
N GLY A 27 -16.48 -11.24 -16.33
CA GLY A 27 -15.29 -11.76 -15.66
C GLY A 27 -15.22 -11.08 -14.31
N ARG A 28 -15.34 -11.88 -13.25
CA ARG A 28 -15.43 -11.43 -11.85
C ARG A 28 -14.53 -10.22 -11.70
N SER A 29 -15.12 -9.01 -11.64
CA SER A 29 -14.35 -7.78 -11.52
C SER A 29 -13.42 -7.97 -10.35
N SER A 30 -12.13 -8.16 -10.61
CA SER A 30 -11.15 -8.45 -9.58
C SER A 30 -10.75 -7.13 -8.96
N THR A 31 -11.73 -6.35 -8.49
CA THR A 31 -11.47 -5.08 -7.82
C THR A 31 -10.46 -5.34 -6.69
N PRO A 32 -9.29 -4.68 -6.72
CA PRO A 32 -8.30 -4.80 -5.66
C PRO A 32 -8.90 -4.53 -4.29
N PHE A 33 -8.38 -5.16 -3.23
CA PHE A 33 -8.87 -4.93 -1.85
C PHE A 33 -8.95 -3.44 -1.52
N GLU A 34 -7.92 -2.69 -1.92
CA GLU A 34 -7.78 -1.26 -1.69
C GLU A 34 -8.72 -0.37 -2.53
N GLU A 35 -9.54 -0.97 -3.41
CA GLU A 35 -10.55 -0.26 -4.23
C GLU A 35 -11.97 -0.80 -4.00
N LYS A 36 -12.16 -1.75 -3.06
CA LYS A 36 -13.50 -2.22 -2.68
C LYS A 36 -14.12 -1.25 -1.68
N GLU A 37 -15.32 -0.76 -1.98
CA GLU A 37 -16.01 0.27 -1.16
C GLU A 37 -16.22 -0.15 0.30
N SER A 38 -16.46 -1.44 0.54
CA SER A 38 -16.58 -2.00 1.90
C SER A 38 -15.33 -1.82 2.77
N ASN A 39 -14.16 -1.55 2.17
CA ASN A 39 -12.90 -1.32 2.86
C ASN A 39 -12.57 0.17 3.06
N PHE A 40 -13.27 1.09 2.40
CA PHE A 40 -12.98 2.54 2.45
C PHE A 40 -12.94 3.12 3.87
N PRO A 41 -13.78 2.67 4.83
CA PRO A 41 -13.69 3.14 6.22
C PRO A 41 -12.33 2.92 6.89
N TYR A 42 -11.50 2.00 6.38
CA TYR A 42 -10.17 1.69 6.91
C TYR A 42 -9.04 2.40 6.15
N GLN A 43 -9.36 3.29 5.21
CA GLN A 43 -8.41 3.81 4.21
C GLN A 43 -8.27 5.34 4.28
N ASN A 44 -8.44 5.92 5.47
CA ASN A 44 -8.20 7.35 5.69
C ASN A 44 -6.69 7.66 5.74
N ILE A 45 -6.13 8.07 4.61
CA ILE A 45 -4.69 8.35 4.49
C ILE A 45 -4.25 9.52 5.37
N ARG A 46 -5.10 10.56 5.53
CA ARG A 46 -4.77 11.74 6.34
C ARG A 46 -4.54 11.33 7.80
N ALA A 47 -5.37 10.42 8.32
CA ALA A 47 -5.19 9.88 9.67
C ALA A 47 -3.88 9.07 9.81
N ALA A 48 -3.49 8.31 8.78
CA ALA A 48 -2.23 7.56 8.79
C ALA A 48 -1.00 8.49 8.73
N LEU A 49 -1.04 9.56 7.92
CA LEU A 49 0.07 10.52 7.81
C LEU A 49 0.21 11.42 9.06
N ASN A 50 -0.86 11.58 9.84
CA ASN A 50 -0.88 12.42 11.05
C ASN A 50 -0.40 11.70 12.31
N ILE A 51 0.09 10.47 12.20
CA ILE A 51 0.73 9.75 13.32
C ILE A 51 1.97 10.53 13.75
N ARG A 52 2.07 10.80 15.06
CA ARG A 52 3.21 11.47 15.66
C ARG A 52 4.42 10.52 15.72
N GLY A 53 5.59 11.06 15.42
CA GLY A 53 6.87 10.33 15.47
C GLY A 53 7.12 9.43 14.28
N LYS A 54 8.07 8.49 14.43
CA LYS A 54 8.46 7.55 13.37
C LYS A 54 7.41 6.47 13.19
N VAL A 55 7.16 6.11 11.93
CA VAL A 55 6.42 4.92 11.53
C VAL A 55 7.38 4.01 10.77
N PHE A 56 7.68 2.85 11.33
CA PHE A 56 8.63 1.91 10.76
C PHE A 56 7.95 0.95 9.79
N VAL A 57 8.67 0.59 8.73
CA VAL A 57 8.34 -0.54 7.87
C VAL A 57 8.73 -1.82 8.59
N VAL A 58 7.73 -2.60 8.98
CA VAL A 58 7.94 -3.88 9.65
C VAL A 58 8.28 -4.96 8.64
N SER A 59 7.50 -5.05 7.56
CA SER A 59 7.63 -6.08 6.53
C SER A 59 7.16 -5.55 5.17
N ARG A 60 7.67 -6.12 4.07
CA ARG A 60 7.13 -5.92 2.72
C ARG A 60 7.35 -7.16 1.84
N ASN A 61 6.59 -7.29 0.76
CA ASN A 61 6.67 -8.44 -0.16
C ASN A 61 7.21 -8.09 -1.57
N TYR A 62 7.96 -7.00 -1.67
CA TYR A 62 8.62 -6.56 -2.89
C TYR A 62 10.00 -5.99 -2.57
N GLY A 63 10.93 -6.03 -3.53
CA GLY A 63 12.32 -5.63 -3.30
C GLY A 63 12.93 -6.37 -2.11
N THR A 64 12.70 -7.67 -2.02
CA THR A 64 13.08 -8.56 -0.91
C THR A 64 14.60 -8.74 -0.82
N SER A 65 15.34 -8.57 -1.91
CA SER A 65 16.80 -8.59 -1.95
C SER A 65 17.49 -7.39 -1.27
N THR A 66 16.73 -6.43 -0.74
CA THR A 66 17.32 -5.22 -0.14
C THR A 66 18.19 -5.52 1.09
N LYS A 67 19.35 -4.85 1.18
CA LYS A 67 20.21 -4.89 2.37
C LYS A 67 19.87 -3.81 3.40
N HIS A 68 19.05 -2.82 3.03
CA HIS A 68 18.59 -1.76 3.93
C HIS A 68 17.67 -2.34 5.03
N ARG A 69 17.77 -1.79 6.23
CA ARG A 69 16.93 -2.13 7.39
C ARG A 69 16.42 -0.86 8.04
N CYS A 70 15.50 -1.00 8.98
CA CYS A 70 14.96 0.11 9.77
C CYS A 70 14.39 1.25 8.91
N LEU A 71 13.73 0.88 7.80
CA LEU A 71 13.04 1.86 6.97
C LEU A 71 11.96 2.51 7.81
N TYR A 72 11.90 3.84 7.80
CA TYR A 72 10.86 4.60 8.49
C TYR A 72 10.44 5.82 7.68
N SER A 73 9.24 6.29 8.00
CA SER A 73 8.73 7.60 7.60
C SER A 73 8.34 8.40 8.85
N GLN A 74 8.46 9.72 8.77
CA GLN A 74 8.04 10.64 9.82
C GLN A 74 7.57 11.93 9.17
N ARG A 75 6.37 12.40 9.53
CA ARG A 75 5.88 13.70 9.07
C ARG A 75 6.76 14.81 9.64
N ALA A 76 7.28 15.68 8.77
CA ALA A 76 8.05 16.85 9.17
C ALA A 76 7.15 18.07 9.31
N ASN A 77 6.46 18.45 8.23
CA ASN A 77 5.48 19.54 8.22
C ASN A 77 4.40 19.29 7.16
N MET A 78 3.38 20.14 7.18
CA MET A 78 2.29 20.17 6.22
C MET A 78 2.36 21.53 5.51
N TYR A 79 2.43 21.51 4.18
CA TYR A 79 2.46 22.73 3.36
C TYR A 79 1.08 23.22 2.98
N SER A 80 0.16 22.28 2.76
CA SER A 80 -1.23 22.56 2.46
C SER A 80 -2.09 21.39 2.92
N THR A 81 -3.40 21.46 2.69
CA THR A 81 -4.30 20.37 3.02
C THR A 81 -3.94 19.06 2.32
N THR A 82 -3.29 19.08 1.16
CA THR A 82 -2.92 17.90 0.37
C THR A 82 -1.42 17.64 0.28
N ASN A 83 -0.57 18.62 0.64
CA ASN A 83 0.88 18.51 0.46
C ASN A 83 1.61 18.41 1.80
N TYR A 84 2.44 17.38 1.94
CA TYR A 84 3.19 17.07 3.15
C TYR A 84 4.69 16.95 2.86
N ARG A 85 5.52 17.35 3.82
CA ARG A 85 6.92 16.93 3.85
C ARG A 85 7.08 15.77 4.82
N PHE A 86 7.74 14.73 4.35
CA PHE A 86 8.13 13.59 5.15
C PHE A 86 9.65 13.46 5.21
N ILE A 87 10.15 13.06 6.37
CA ILE A 87 11.48 12.52 6.53
C ILE A 87 11.36 11.01 6.32
N LEU A 88 12.13 10.48 5.38
CA LEU A 88 12.35 9.06 5.23
C LEU A 88 13.75 8.72 5.71
N GLY A 89 13.93 7.52 6.26
CA GLY A 89 15.27 7.04 6.59
C GLY A 89 15.38 5.54 6.65
N SER A 90 16.61 5.05 6.60
CA SER A 90 16.97 3.63 6.70
C SER A 90 18.44 3.46 7.07
N THR A 91 18.86 2.26 7.45
CA THR A 91 20.29 1.94 7.48
C THR A 91 20.87 1.98 6.08
N THR A 92 22.18 2.11 5.95
CA THR A 92 22.85 1.86 4.66
C THR A 92 22.85 0.36 4.33
N ALA A 93 23.19 -0.01 3.09
CA ALA A 93 23.27 -1.41 2.67
C ALA A 93 24.34 -2.21 3.44
N TYR A 94 25.39 -1.54 3.93
CA TYR A 94 26.56 -2.20 4.51
C TYR A 94 26.78 -1.87 5.99
N LYS A 95 26.27 -0.75 6.50
CA LYS A 95 26.44 -0.29 7.88
C LYS A 95 25.09 -0.14 8.57
N ARG A 96 24.95 -0.83 9.71
CA ARG A 96 23.77 -0.81 10.60
C ARG A 96 23.97 0.02 11.88
N MET A 97 24.95 0.92 11.88
CA MET A 97 25.30 1.75 13.06
C MET A 97 24.51 3.05 13.16
N PHE A 98 23.87 3.51 12.07
CA PHE A 98 23.11 4.74 12.03
C PHE A 98 22.05 4.67 10.92
N LEU A 99 21.06 5.55 11.01
CA LEU A 99 20.05 5.79 10.00
C LEU A 99 20.48 6.97 9.13
N ILE A 100 20.40 6.79 7.82
CA ILE A 100 20.50 7.88 6.85
C ILE A 100 19.09 8.36 6.53
N LYS A 101 18.87 9.67 6.65
CA LYS A 101 17.58 10.30 6.39
C LYS A 101 17.62 11.39 5.33
N PHE A 102 16.50 11.57 4.65
CA PHE A 102 16.27 12.61 3.66
C PHE A 102 14.81 13.07 3.68
N SER A 103 14.55 14.25 3.13
CA SER A 103 13.22 14.82 3.01
C SER A 103 12.60 14.45 1.66
N MET A 104 11.29 14.20 1.64
CA MET A 104 10.52 13.94 0.44
C MET A 104 9.15 14.64 0.53
N ARG A 105 8.62 15.08 -0.60
CA ARG A 105 7.26 15.62 -0.71
C ARG A 105 6.29 14.48 -1.00
N LEU A 106 5.15 14.48 -0.29
CA LEU A 106 4.01 13.61 -0.54
C LEU A 106 2.79 14.46 -0.86
N GLU A 107 2.05 14.06 -1.89
CA GLU A 107 0.76 14.64 -2.25
C GLU A 107 -0.36 13.63 -2.00
N LEU A 108 -1.45 14.06 -1.37
CA LEU A 108 -2.64 13.23 -1.17
C LEU A 108 -3.46 13.12 -2.43
N LEU A 109 -3.87 11.89 -2.76
CA LEU A 109 -4.75 11.60 -3.90
C LEU A 109 -5.94 10.74 -3.48
N LYS A 110 -7.00 10.80 -4.29
CA LYS A 110 -8.13 9.88 -4.27
C LYS A 110 -7.97 8.92 -5.44
N THR A 111 -8.30 7.65 -5.27
CA THR A 111 -8.27 6.64 -6.34
C THR A 111 -9.60 5.90 -6.41
N GLY A 112 -9.92 5.34 -7.58
CA GLY A 112 -11.18 4.64 -7.80
C GLY A 112 -12.39 5.51 -7.44
N HIS A 113 -13.33 4.94 -6.68
CA HIS A 113 -14.56 5.63 -6.24
C HIS A 113 -14.44 6.29 -4.85
N HIS A 114 -13.23 6.49 -4.34
CA HIS A 114 -13.05 7.08 -3.02
C HIS A 114 -13.52 8.54 -2.98
N LYS A 115 -14.45 8.84 -2.06
CA LYS A 115 -14.86 10.22 -1.73
C LYS A 115 -13.80 10.97 -0.91
N HIS A 116 -12.99 10.24 -0.15
CA HIS A 116 -11.93 10.76 0.72
C HIS A 116 -10.53 10.35 0.21
N TYR A 117 -9.49 11.10 0.61
CA TYR A 117 -8.12 10.74 0.27
C TYR A 117 -7.75 9.37 0.86
N ASN A 118 -7.17 8.51 0.03
CA ASN A 118 -6.75 7.15 0.38
C ASN A 118 -5.33 6.82 -0.10
N ALA A 119 -4.71 7.70 -0.89
CA ALA A 119 -3.42 7.44 -1.50
C ALA A 119 -2.45 8.62 -1.35
N VAL A 120 -1.17 8.33 -1.58
CA VAL A 120 -0.10 9.32 -1.69
C VAL A 120 0.66 9.15 -2.99
N MET A 121 1.01 10.26 -3.62
CA MET A 121 1.99 10.34 -4.70
C MET A 121 3.29 10.89 -4.15
N PHE A 122 4.41 10.33 -4.58
CA PHE A 122 5.73 10.89 -4.28
C PHE A 122 6.68 10.79 -5.44
N LYS A 123 7.62 11.72 -5.50
CA LYS A 123 8.74 11.71 -6.44
C LYS A 123 10.04 11.69 -5.66
N GLN A 124 11.02 10.94 -6.15
CA GLN A 124 12.34 10.90 -5.53
C GLN A 124 13.17 12.15 -5.91
N ARG A 125 12.97 12.68 -7.11
CA ARG A 125 13.42 13.99 -7.62
C ARG A 125 12.28 14.65 -8.38
N GLU A 126 12.30 15.96 -8.56
CA GLU A 126 11.20 16.70 -9.21
C GLU A 126 10.89 16.18 -10.63
N ALA A 127 11.94 15.79 -11.36
CA ALA A 127 11.88 15.23 -12.70
C ALA A 127 11.54 13.72 -12.75
N ASP A 128 11.56 13.02 -11.61
CA ASP A 128 11.25 11.58 -11.60
C ASP A 128 9.74 11.36 -11.79
N PRO A 129 9.34 10.22 -12.39
CA PRO A 129 7.93 9.84 -12.44
C PRO A 129 7.38 9.66 -11.02
N GLY A 130 6.14 10.14 -10.82
CA GLY A 130 5.42 9.97 -9.57
C GLY A 130 5.18 8.49 -9.26
N LYS A 131 5.40 8.10 -8.01
CA LYS A 131 5.07 6.78 -7.47
C LYS A 131 3.83 6.89 -6.59
N LEU A 132 2.75 6.29 -7.07
CA LEU A 132 1.48 6.21 -6.35
C LEU A 132 1.47 5.00 -5.40
N VAL A 133 1.13 5.26 -4.14
CA VAL A 133 0.96 4.26 -3.10
C VAL A 133 -0.37 4.49 -2.40
N LYS A 134 -1.19 3.45 -2.31
CA LYS A 134 -2.52 3.47 -1.71
C LYS A 134 -2.47 2.91 -0.29
N LEU A 135 -3.26 3.46 0.63
CA LEU A 135 -3.51 2.84 1.93
C LEU A 135 -4.49 1.71 1.73
N MET A 136 -4.01 0.46 1.81
CA MET A 136 -4.85 -0.72 1.72
C MET A 136 -5.68 -0.91 2.98
N TYR A 137 -5.08 -0.71 4.16
CA TYR A 137 -5.75 -0.92 5.43
C TYR A 137 -5.05 -0.18 6.57
N MET A 138 -5.83 0.42 7.46
CA MET A 138 -5.41 0.91 8.76
C MET A 138 -6.37 0.37 9.82
N ASN A 139 -5.84 -0.25 10.87
CA ASN A 139 -6.69 -0.72 11.95
C ASN A 139 -7.27 0.45 12.76
N ARG A 140 -8.40 0.24 13.44
CA ARG A 140 -9.12 1.31 14.18
C ARG A 140 -8.25 2.00 15.24
N LYS A 141 -7.38 1.24 15.90
CA LYS A 141 -6.43 1.76 16.91
C LYS A 141 -5.24 2.51 16.30
N LYS A 142 -5.12 2.57 14.97
CA LYS A 142 -4.04 3.23 14.21
C LYS A 142 -2.64 2.77 14.66
N THR A 143 -2.52 1.49 15.00
CA THR A 143 -1.27 0.83 15.42
C THR A 143 -0.63 0.02 14.29
N CYS A 144 -1.33 -0.09 13.16
CA CYS A 144 -0.93 -0.86 12.00
C CYS A 144 -1.46 -0.25 10.70
N PHE A 145 -0.61 -0.17 9.68
CA PHE A 145 -0.93 0.32 8.34
C PHE A 145 -0.38 -0.65 7.30
N ILE A 146 -1.16 -0.91 6.25
CA ILE A 146 -0.73 -1.67 5.09
C ILE A 146 -0.87 -0.75 3.90
N PHE A 147 0.25 -0.44 3.27
CA PHE A 147 0.31 0.29 2.01
C PHE A 147 0.52 -0.67 0.86
N VAL A 148 0.05 -0.31 -0.33
CA VAL A 148 0.27 -1.07 -1.55
C VAL A 148 0.63 -0.13 -2.69
N ASN A 149 1.62 -0.50 -3.50
CA ASN A 149 1.90 0.27 -4.72
C ASN A 149 0.71 0.20 -5.67
N ASN A 150 0.58 1.20 -6.54
CA ASN A 150 -0.48 1.21 -7.54
C ASN A 150 -0.51 -0.07 -8.39
N ARG A 151 -1.72 -0.56 -8.62
CA ARG A 151 -2.09 -1.65 -9.52
C ARG A 151 -3.47 -1.39 -10.10
N SER A 152 -3.72 -1.86 -11.30
CA SER A 152 -4.95 -1.63 -12.05
C SER A 152 -5.97 -2.75 -11.85
N SER A 153 -5.50 -3.96 -11.53
CA SER A 153 -6.35 -5.14 -11.30
C SER A 153 -5.94 -5.92 -10.05
N GLY A 154 -6.91 -6.62 -9.44
CA GLY A 154 -6.67 -7.53 -8.33
C GLY A 154 -5.97 -8.82 -8.75
N HIS A 155 -5.83 -9.10 -10.06
CA HIS A 155 -4.95 -10.15 -10.58
C HIS A 155 -3.47 -9.78 -10.49
N GLU A 156 -3.14 -8.48 -10.49
CA GLU A 156 -1.76 -8.06 -10.34
C GLU A 156 -1.25 -8.35 -8.94
N ARG A 157 -0.04 -8.91 -8.87
CA ARG A 157 0.61 -9.26 -7.60
C ARG A 157 0.78 -8.00 -6.75
N PRO A 158 0.18 -7.94 -5.56
CA PRO A 158 0.23 -6.76 -4.71
C PRO A 158 1.64 -6.55 -4.16
N LYS A 159 2.14 -5.32 -4.27
CA LYS A 159 3.42 -4.89 -3.68
C LYS A 159 3.12 -4.12 -2.40
N CYS A 160 2.97 -4.86 -1.31
CA CYS A 160 2.55 -4.35 -0.01
C CYS A 160 3.72 -4.01 0.92
N GLN A 161 3.50 -3.00 1.76
CA GLN A 161 4.37 -2.61 2.87
C GLN A 161 3.55 -2.49 4.16
N LEU A 162 3.88 -3.32 5.14
CA LEU A 162 3.33 -3.30 6.48
C LEU A 162 4.14 -2.31 7.35
N MET A 163 3.46 -1.35 7.95
CA MET A 163 4.07 -0.29 8.76
C MET A 163 3.43 -0.17 10.13
N ARG A 164 4.20 0.23 11.14
CA ARG A 164 3.73 0.47 12.51
C ARG A 164 4.37 1.71 13.14
N PRO A 165 3.63 2.47 13.96
CA PRO A 165 4.23 3.54 14.76
C PRO A 165 5.33 2.99 15.67
N ALA A 166 6.39 3.75 15.93
CA ALA A 166 7.54 3.33 16.73
C ALA A 166 7.14 2.74 18.09
N ARG A 167 6.22 3.42 18.80
CA ARG A 167 5.69 2.98 20.10
C ARG A 167 5.04 1.59 20.09
N HIS A 168 4.60 1.11 18.92
CA HIS A 168 3.95 -0.18 18.75
C HIS A 168 4.81 -1.18 17.95
N ALA A 169 5.97 -0.79 17.45
CA ALA A 169 6.72 -1.60 16.47
C ALA A 169 7.32 -2.88 17.09
N ASN A 170 7.51 -2.91 18.41
CA ASN A 170 7.99 -4.07 19.17
C ASN A 170 6.86 -5.00 19.65
N GLU A 171 5.61 -4.57 19.60
CA GLU A 171 4.47 -5.38 20.04
C GLU A 171 4.13 -6.47 19.02
N PRO A 172 3.37 -7.50 19.42
CA PRO A 172 2.71 -8.40 18.48
C PRO A 172 1.85 -7.64 17.47
N LEU A 173 1.80 -8.13 16.23
CA LEU A 173 0.95 -7.55 15.19
C LEU A 173 -0.53 -7.82 15.53
N PRO A 174 -1.41 -6.79 15.54
CA PRO A 174 -2.84 -6.96 15.75
C PRO A 174 -3.45 -8.01 14.82
N GLY A 175 -4.37 -8.82 15.35
CA GLY A 175 -4.92 -9.97 14.62
C GLY A 175 -5.62 -9.58 13.31
N ASP A 176 -6.36 -8.47 13.31
CA ASP A 176 -7.00 -7.90 12.12
C ASP A 176 -5.98 -7.52 11.04
N CYS A 177 -4.94 -6.78 11.40
CA CYS A 177 -3.91 -6.36 10.47
C CYS A 177 -3.11 -7.54 9.92
N ARG A 178 -2.83 -8.55 10.77
CA ARG A 178 -2.18 -9.80 10.35
C ARG A 178 -3.02 -10.53 9.31
N ARG A 179 -4.33 -10.67 9.54
CA ARG A 179 -5.25 -11.32 8.58
C ARG A 179 -5.24 -10.58 7.25
N VAL A 180 -5.47 -9.27 7.25
CA VAL A 180 -5.49 -8.47 6.01
C VAL A 180 -4.17 -8.57 5.26
N TYR A 181 -3.03 -8.45 5.94
CA TYR A 181 -1.72 -8.54 5.32
C TYR A 181 -1.44 -9.94 4.74
N ASN A 182 -1.82 -11.01 5.44
CA ASN A 182 -1.58 -12.37 4.95
C ASN A 182 -2.51 -12.77 3.80
N GLN A 183 -3.76 -12.34 3.84
CA GLN A 183 -4.76 -12.65 2.82
C GLN A 183 -4.59 -11.82 1.54
N ASN A 184 -4.00 -10.63 1.62
CA ASN A 184 -3.92 -9.72 0.48
C ASN A 184 -2.49 -9.43 0.01
N CYS A 185 -1.46 -9.89 0.71
CA CYS A 185 -0.06 -9.61 0.36
C CYS A 185 0.74 -10.92 0.29
N HIS A 186 0.49 -11.68 -0.76
CA HIS A 186 1.10 -13.00 -0.99
C HIS A 186 2.55 -12.92 -1.46
N GLY A 187 3.21 -14.08 -1.41
CA GLY A 187 4.59 -14.30 -1.83
C GLY A 187 5.63 -14.01 -0.74
N GLU A 188 6.90 -14.07 -1.13
CA GLU A 188 8.04 -13.87 -0.25
C GLU A 188 7.97 -12.50 0.45
N LYS A 189 8.23 -12.49 1.76
CA LYS A 189 8.22 -11.31 2.62
C LYS A 189 9.58 -11.13 3.28
N ILE A 190 10.06 -9.89 3.33
CA ILE A 190 11.25 -9.52 4.10
C ILE A 190 10.85 -8.74 5.34
N ARG A 191 11.39 -9.14 6.50
CA ARG A 191 11.33 -8.36 7.74
C ARG A 191 12.41 -7.28 7.73
N LEU A 192 11.98 -6.02 7.80
CA LEU A 192 12.87 -4.85 7.72
C LEU A 192 13.10 -4.20 9.08
N TYR A 193 12.15 -4.34 10.01
CA TYR A 193 12.25 -3.82 11.36
C TYR A 193 12.81 -4.84 12.35
N ARG A 194 13.67 -4.34 13.25
CA ARG A 194 14.19 -5.02 14.43
C ARG A 194 14.12 -4.04 15.62
N PRO A 195 14.05 -4.52 16.87
CA PRO A 195 13.96 -3.64 18.03
C PRO A 195 15.09 -2.58 18.11
N TRP A 196 16.32 -2.97 17.74
CA TRP A 196 17.48 -2.06 17.71
C TRP A 196 17.34 -0.90 16.72
N CYS A 197 16.38 -0.92 15.79
CA CYS A 197 16.11 0.20 14.89
C CYS A 197 15.77 1.51 15.64
N GLN A 198 15.18 1.41 16.83
CA GLN A 198 14.81 2.59 17.62
C GLN A 198 16.03 3.24 18.30
N LEU A 199 17.11 2.47 18.48
CA LEU A 199 18.32 2.89 19.20
C LEU A 199 19.34 3.57 18.28
N LEU A 200 19.11 3.53 16.96
CA LEU A 200 20.10 4.03 16.02
C LEU A 200 20.10 5.56 15.92
N PRO A 201 21.28 6.21 15.98
CA PRO A 201 21.40 7.63 15.71
C PRO A 201 21.08 7.95 14.25
N GLU A 202 20.57 9.15 13.99
CA GLU A 202 20.17 9.61 12.65
C GLU A 202 21.18 10.60 12.06
N ARG A 203 21.42 10.51 10.75
CA ARG A 203 22.27 11.44 10.01
C ARG A 203 21.59 11.85 8.71
N TRP A 204 21.68 13.12 8.35
CA TRP A 204 21.19 13.60 7.06
C TRP A 204 22.03 13.04 5.91
N TYR A 205 21.35 12.66 4.82
CA TYR A 205 21.99 12.10 3.62
C TYR A 205 23.01 13.06 3.00
N SER A 206 22.74 14.37 3.02
CA SER A 206 23.67 15.41 2.57
C SER A 206 25.00 15.36 3.34
N SER A 207 24.95 15.30 4.67
CA SER A 207 26.13 15.18 5.52
C SER A 207 26.90 13.86 5.27
N TYR A 208 26.19 12.76 5.06
CA TYR A 208 26.79 11.46 4.77
C TYR A 208 27.52 11.45 3.42
N LYS A 209 26.91 11.99 2.37
CA LYS A 209 27.49 12.05 1.02
C LYS A 209 28.76 12.91 1.00
N ASN A 210 28.76 14.04 1.71
CA ASN A 210 29.92 14.92 1.80
C ASN A 210 31.11 14.24 2.50
N LYS A 211 30.86 13.48 3.57
CA LYS A 211 31.92 12.71 4.26
C LYS A 211 32.50 11.60 3.38
N GLN A 212 31.67 10.92 2.59
CA GLN A 212 32.18 9.91 1.65
C GLN A 212 33.06 10.53 0.58
N LYS A 213 32.64 11.63 -0.04
CA LYS A 213 33.46 12.33 -1.04
C LYS A 213 34.85 12.70 -0.51
N LYS A 214 34.91 13.31 0.69
CA LYS A 214 36.20 13.63 1.34
C LYS A 214 37.04 12.39 1.61
N SER A 215 36.44 11.30 2.09
CA SER A 215 37.15 10.04 2.36
C SER A 215 37.68 9.35 1.10
N TYR A 216 37.06 9.55 -0.06
CA TYR A 216 37.57 9.05 -1.34
C TYR A 216 38.69 9.94 -1.88
N SER A 217 38.56 11.27 -1.73
CA SER A 217 39.61 12.23 -2.10
C SER A 217 40.92 11.94 -1.35
N ASN A 218 40.85 11.79 -0.03
CA ASN A 218 42.03 11.53 0.82
C ASN A 218 42.60 10.10 0.71
N LYS A 219 42.02 9.24 -0.14
CA LYS A 219 42.55 7.89 -0.44
C LYS A 219 43.16 7.80 -1.84
N ALA A 220 42.98 8.83 -2.66
CA ALA A 220 43.51 8.94 -4.01
C ALA A 220 44.77 9.84 -4.07
N GLU A 221 45.11 10.48 -2.94
CA GLU A 221 46.40 11.09 -2.62
C GLU A 221 47.22 10.10 -1.79
#